data_AF-A0A1Q9AB62-F1
#
_entry.id   AF-A0A1Q9AB62-F1
#
_cell.length_a   1.000
_cell.length_b   1.000
_cell.length_c   1.000
_cell.angle_alpha   90.00
_cell.angle_beta   90.00
_cell.angle_gamma   90.00
#
_symmetry.space_group_name_H-M   'P 1'
#
loop_
_entity.id
_entity.type
_entity.pdbx_description
1 polymer ?
#
loop_
_entity_poly.entity_id
_entity_poly.type
_entity_poly.pdbx_seq_one_letter_code
_entity_poly.pdbx_strand_id
1 'polypeptide(L)'
;MATSLWQSIIMAIPVHHGNTGSEPYRAEGFLCLWERAADFTAILNDTSWRQALGGNISREASVAGFSAGAYTALLLAGARVAYSQFEPDNPVKSPVRGPREFPNLVDEFAKLNNNPTFRSAWERRRGDFSDHRILMAFIAGEG
;
A
#
# COMPACT_ATOMS: atom_id res chain seq x y z
N MET A 1 -22.83 -36.45 7.96
CA MET A 1 -22.05 -35.88 6.84
C MET A 1 -21.33 -34.66 7.36
N ALA A 2 -20.02 -34.77 7.62
CA ALA A 2 -19.21 -33.63 8.03
C ALA A 2 -18.81 -32.85 6.78
N THR A 3 -19.41 -31.68 6.57
CA THR A 3 -18.94 -30.74 5.55
C THR A 3 -17.60 -30.18 6.05
N SER A 4 -16.50 -30.59 5.41
CA SER A 4 -15.19 -30.03 5.71
C SER A 4 -15.20 -28.54 5.35
N LEU A 5 -15.19 -27.69 6.38
CA LEU A 5 -14.99 -26.24 6.27
C LEU A 5 -13.53 -25.97 5.87
N TRP A 6 -13.18 -26.27 4.61
CA TRP A 6 -12.08 -25.54 3.99
C TRP A 6 -12.61 -24.14 3.76
N GLN A 7 -12.42 -23.24 4.73
CA GLN A 7 -12.42 -21.83 4.44
C GLN A 7 -11.24 -21.61 3.49
N SER A 8 -11.51 -21.62 2.18
CA SER A 8 -10.50 -21.35 1.17
C SER A 8 -9.96 -19.94 1.40
N ILE A 9 -8.78 -19.85 2.01
CA ILE A 9 -8.07 -18.58 2.15
C ILE A 9 -7.49 -18.25 0.77
N ILE A 10 -7.97 -17.17 0.17
CA ILE A 10 -7.39 -16.62 -1.05
C ILE A 10 -6.41 -15.54 -0.61
N MET A 11 -5.12 -15.76 -0.90
CA MET A 11 -4.07 -14.78 -0.66
C MET A 11 -3.80 -14.02 -1.95
N ALA A 12 -4.12 -12.72 -1.96
CA ALA A 12 -3.74 -11.81 -3.04
C ALA A 12 -2.52 -11.01 -2.59
N ILE A 13 -1.42 -11.11 -3.34
CA ILE A 13 -0.18 -10.36 -3.10
C ILE A 13 0.01 -9.40 -4.28
N PRO A 14 -0.53 -8.17 -4.20
CA PRO A 14 -0.35 -7.21 -5.28
C PRO A 14 1.13 -6.82 -5.42
N VAL A 15 1.57 -6.77 -6.67
CA VAL A 15 2.84 -6.16 -7.07
C VAL A 15 2.56 -4.68 -7.26
N HIS A 16 3.26 -3.83 -6.50
CA HIS A 16 3.07 -2.39 -6.55
C HIS A 16 4.09 -1.74 -7.46
N HIS A 17 3.58 -1.05 -8.48
CA HIS A 17 4.38 -0.48 -9.56
C HIS A 17 5.51 0.42 -9.03
N GLY A 18 6.75 0.11 -9.40
CA GLY A 18 7.94 0.87 -9.07
C GLY A 18 8.47 0.69 -7.65
N ASN A 19 7.85 -0.16 -6.82
CA ASN A 19 8.28 -0.47 -5.45
C ASN A 19 8.46 -1.99 -5.22
N THR A 20 8.72 -2.76 -6.28
CA THR A 20 8.98 -4.20 -6.20
C THR A 20 10.25 -4.60 -6.93
N GLY A 21 10.93 -5.66 -6.47
CA GLY A 21 12.17 -6.14 -7.09
C GLY A 21 11.97 -6.80 -8.46
N SER A 22 10.72 -6.95 -8.92
CA SER A 22 10.35 -7.53 -10.22
C SER A 22 10.40 -6.54 -11.38
N GLU A 23 10.60 -5.25 -11.10
CA GLU A 23 10.64 -4.18 -12.10
C GLU A 23 11.64 -3.09 -11.70
N PRO A 24 12.05 -2.20 -12.63
CA PRO A 24 12.89 -1.07 -12.27
C PRO A 24 12.22 -0.20 -11.20
N TYR A 25 12.95 0.07 -10.13
CA TYR A 25 12.49 0.96 -9.07
C TYR A 25 12.20 2.36 -9.59
N ARG A 26 11.09 2.95 -9.13
CA ARG A 26 10.66 4.31 -9.47
C ARG A 26 10.48 5.11 -8.21
N ALA A 27 11.04 6.31 -8.16
CA ALA A 27 11.03 7.13 -6.96
C ALA A 27 9.61 7.41 -6.46
N GLU A 28 8.65 7.67 -7.35
CA GLU A 28 7.25 7.87 -6.98
C GLU A 28 6.62 6.65 -6.27
N GLY A 29 7.06 5.43 -6.56
CA GLY A 29 6.58 4.22 -5.89
C GLY A 29 7.02 4.12 -4.43
N PHE A 30 8.15 4.74 -4.08
CA PHE A 30 8.62 4.82 -2.69
C PHE A 30 8.14 6.09 -1.99
N LEU A 31 8.03 7.21 -2.71
CA LEU A 31 7.60 8.51 -2.18
C LEU A 31 6.09 8.51 -1.86
N CYS A 32 5.28 7.83 -2.67
CA CYS A 32 3.83 7.81 -2.56
C CYS A 32 3.30 6.46 -2.06
N LEU A 33 3.87 5.93 -0.98
CA LEU A 33 3.57 4.59 -0.49
C LEU A 33 2.08 4.39 -0.10
N TRP A 34 1.35 5.46 0.22
CA TRP A 34 -0.10 5.42 0.48
C TRP A 34 -0.93 4.94 -0.72
N GLU A 35 -0.42 5.11 -1.95
CA GLU A 35 -1.10 4.63 -3.16
C GLU A 35 -1.32 3.13 -3.16
N ARG A 36 -0.48 2.38 -2.44
CA ARG A 36 -0.65 0.93 -2.28
C ARG A 36 -2.01 0.56 -1.69
N ALA A 37 -2.56 1.36 -0.78
CA ALA A 37 -3.88 1.11 -0.20
C ALA A 37 -5.00 1.36 -1.23
N ALA A 38 -4.82 2.35 -2.11
CA ALA A 38 -5.74 2.59 -3.23
C ALA A 38 -5.70 1.44 -4.24
N ASP A 39 -4.51 0.89 -4.55
CA ASP A 39 -4.37 -0.29 -5.41
C ASP A 39 -5.16 -1.49 -4.87
N PHE A 40 -5.07 -1.75 -3.55
CA PHE A 40 -5.86 -2.80 -2.91
C PHE A 40 -7.37 -2.58 -3.05
N THR A 41 -7.82 -1.35 -2.81
CA THR A 41 -9.23 -0.99 -2.97
C THR A 41 -9.70 -1.20 -4.42
N ALA A 42 -8.86 -0.86 -5.40
CA ALA A 42 -9.13 -1.07 -6.82
C ALA A 42 -9.25 -2.56 -7.17
N ILE A 43 -8.33 -3.40 -6.66
CA ILE A 43 -8.40 -4.86 -6.83
C ILE A 43 -9.66 -5.43 -6.18
N LEU A 44 -10.02 -4.97 -4.98
CA LEU A 44 -11.24 -5.44 -4.32
C LEU A 44 -12.52 -4.97 -5.04
N ASN A 45 -12.47 -3.85 -5.77
CA ASN A 45 -13.56 -3.36 -6.61
C ASN A 45 -13.71 -4.14 -7.91
N ASP A 46 -12.61 -4.62 -8.47
CA ASP A 46 -12.64 -5.50 -9.63
C ASP A 46 -13.25 -6.85 -9.25
N THR A 47 -14.39 -7.20 -9.86
CA THR A 47 -15.05 -8.49 -9.62
C THR A 47 -14.58 -9.58 -10.58
N SER A 48 -13.80 -9.24 -11.61
CA SER A 48 -13.38 -10.18 -12.66
C SER A 48 -12.54 -11.33 -12.10
N TRP A 49 -11.63 -11.05 -11.17
CA TRP A 49 -10.79 -12.07 -10.54
C TRP A 49 -11.63 -13.05 -9.69
N ARG A 50 -12.67 -12.56 -9.00
CA ARG A 50 -13.59 -13.41 -8.22
C ARG A 50 -14.37 -14.34 -9.14
N GLN A 51 -14.83 -13.82 -10.27
CA GLN A 51 -15.53 -14.61 -11.28
C GLN A 51 -14.60 -15.67 -11.90
N ALA A 52 -13.35 -15.31 -12.19
CA ALA A 52 -12.36 -16.22 -12.77
C ALA A 52 -11.95 -17.35 -11.82
N LEU A 53 -11.82 -17.09 -10.52
CA LEU A 53 -11.55 -18.11 -9.51
C LEU A 53 -12.78 -19.02 -9.25
N GLY A 54 -13.98 -18.50 -9.52
CA GLY A 54 -15.24 -19.21 -9.26
C GLY A 54 -15.56 -19.34 -7.77
N GLY A 55 -16.75 -19.87 -7.48
CA GLY A 55 -17.23 -20.07 -6.11
C GLY A 55 -17.74 -18.80 -5.42
N ASN A 56 -18.18 -18.95 -4.17
CA ASN A 56 -18.76 -17.86 -3.37
C ASN A 56 -17.66 -17.20 -2.51
N ILE A 57 -16.89 -16.28 -3.10
CA ILE A 57 -15.81 -15.55 -2.42
C ILE A 57 -16.40 -14.32 -1.70
N SER A 58 -16.22 -14.23 -0.38
CA SER A 58 -16.70 -13.10 0.42
C SER A 58 -16.13 -11.76 -0.05
N ARG A 59 -16.95 -10.69 0.01
CA ARG A 59 -16.49 -9.32 -0.25
C ARG A 59 -15.58 -8.77 0.84
N GLU A 60 -15.71 -9.32 2.05
CA GLU A 60 -14.90 -8.98 3.20
C GLU A 60 -13.54 -9.67 3.15
N ALA A 61 -12.53 -9.02 3.72
CA ALA A 61 -11.17 -9.53 3.77
C ALA A 61 -10.48 -9.17 5.08
N SER A 62 -9.44 -9.94 5.41
CA SER A 62 -8.42 -9.52 6.37
C SER A 62 -7.16 -9.16 5.60
N VAL A 63 -6.43 -8.15 6.06
CA VAL A 63 -5.15 -7.73 5.47
C VAL A 63 -4.02 -8.07 6.43
N ALA A 64 -2.92 -8.59 5.89
CA ALA A 64 -1.68 -8.79 6.63
C ALA A 64 -0.54 -8.06 5.93
N GLY A 65 0.30 -7.36 6.68
CA GLY A 65 1.36 -6.53 6.14
C GLY A 65 2.66 -6.63 6.92
N PHE A 66 3.78 -6.74 6.20
CA PHE A 66 5.14 -6.66 6.72
C PHE A 66 5.88 -5.48 6.11
N SER A 67 6.66 -4.74 6.90
CA SER A 67 7.45 -3.58 6.44
C SER A 67 6.58 -2.55 5.68
N ALA A 68 6.83 -2.25 4.40
CA ALA A 68 5.97 -1.37 3.60
C ALA A 68 4.51 -1.89 3.47
N GLY A 69 4.30 -3.20 3.58
CA GLY A 69 2.97 -3.80 3.66
C GLY A 69 2.25 -3.49 4.98
N ALA A 70 2.98 -3.36 6.10
CA ALA A 70 2.40 -2.96 7.39
C ALA A 70 1.78 -1.57 7.31
N TYR A 71 2.48 -0.64 6.65
CA TYR A 71 1.98 0.70 6.37
C TYR A 71 0.68 0.66 5.53
N THR A 72 0.63 -0.20 4.52
CA THR A 72 -0.57 -0.40 3.68
C THR A 72 -1.75 -0.95 4.49
N ALA A 73 -1.50 -1.98 5.32
CA ALA A 73 -2.51 -2.59 6.19
C ALA A 73 -3.10 -1.59 7.19
N LEU A 74 -2.26 -0.74 7.79
CA LEU A 74 -2.68 0.33 8.69
C LEU A 74 -3.61 1.33 7.99
N LEU A 75 -3.26 1.79 6.78
CA LEU A 75 -4.07 2.74 6.02
C LEU A 75 -5.44 2.17 5.66
N LEU A 76 -5.48 0.92 5.19
CA LEU A 76 -6.71 0.19 4.89
C LEU A 76 -7.62 0.02 6.12
N ALA A 77 -7.02 -0.13 7.30
CA ALA A 77 -7.73 -0.18 8.59
C ALA A 77 -8.17 1.20 9.13
N GLY A 78 -7.83 2.29 8.43
CA GLY A 78 -8.26 3.65 8.79
C GLY A 78 -7.20 4.53 9.43
N ALA A 79 -5.94 4.09 9.51
CA ALA A 79 -4.84 4.99 9.85
C ALA A 79 -4.74 6.14 8.82
N ARG A 80 -4.10 7.23 9.25
CA ARG A 80 -3.88 8.42 8.42
C ARG A 80 -2.41 8.78 8.41
N VAL A 81 -1.94 9.23 7.24
CA VAL A 81 -0.59 9.79 7.13
C VAL A 81 -0.62 11.20 7.68
N ALA A 82 0.07 11.43 8.79
CA ALA A 82 0.26 12.78 9.31
C ALA A 82 1.26 13.57 8.45
N TYR A 83 2.42 12.95 8.21
CA TYR A 83 3.52 13.47 7.40
C TYR A 83 4.25 12.34 6.68
N SER A 84 4.70 12.59 5.45
CA SER A 84 5.74 11.82 4.79
C SER A 84 7.11 12.19 5.34
N GLN A 85 8.04 11.23 5.40
CA GLN A 85 9.43 11.47 5.84
C GLN A 85 10.16 12.52 4.97
N PHE A 86 9.71 12.68 3.72
CA PHE A 86 10.30 13.60 2.75
C PHE A 86 9.62 14.97 2.72
N GLU A 87 8.61 15.20 3.58
CA GLU A 87 7.95 16.50 3.67
C GLU A 87 8.83 17.54 4.37
N PRO A 88 8.97 18.75 3.80
CA PRO A 88 9.71 19.84 4.41
C PRO A 88 9.20 20.23 5.81
N ASP A 89 7.90 20.12 6.06
CA ASP A 89 7.23 20.47 7.30
C ASP A 89 7.07 19.29 8.28
N ASN A 90 7.55 18.09 7.95
CA ASN A 90 7.54 16.97 8.87
C ASN A 90 8.33 17.33 10.16
N PRO A 91 7.72 17.30 11.36
CA PRO A 91 8.39 17.66 12.61
C PRO A 91 9.47 16.66 13.02
N VAL A 92 9.39 15.42 12.52
CA VAL A 92 10.39 14.37 12.75
C VAL A 92 11.32 14.32 11.55
N LYS A 93 12.56 14.78 11.73
CA LYS A 93 13.60 14.72 10.70
C LYS A 93 14.39 13.43 10.82
N SER A 94 14.49 12.71 9.72
CA SER A 94 15.36 11.54 9.59
C SER A 94 16.59 11.91 8.77
N PRO A 95 17.81 11.49 9.18
CA PRO A 95 18.99 11.60 8.32
C PRO A 95 18.95 10.59 7.17
N VAL A 96 18.01 9.62 7.19
CA VAL A 96 17.85 8.61 6.15
C VAL A 96 17.32 9.27 4.88
N ARG A 97 18.12 9.22 3.82
CA ARG A 97 17.80 9.83 2.52
C ARG A 97 16.94 8.94 1.61
N GLY A 98 16.74 7.70 2.01
CA GLY A 98 15.96 6.71 1.30
C GLY A 98 16.22 5.30 1.87
N PRO A 99 15.39 4.32 1.51
CA PRO A 99 15.60 2.93 1.92
C PRO A 99 16.84 2.34 1.24
N ARG A 100 17.27 1.15 1.68
CA ARG A 100 18.45 0.46 1.13
C ARG A 100 18.34 0.24 -0.38
N GLU A 101 17.13 -0.03 -0.85
CA GLU A 101 16.77 -0.29 -2.24
C GLU A 101 16.82 0.98 -3.11
N PHE A 102 16.66 2.16 -2.50
CA PHE A 102 16.66 3.45 -3.18
C PHE A 102 17.31 4.55 -2.30
N PRO A 103 18.64 4.50 -2.10
CA PRO A 103 19.30 5.31 -1.05
C PRO A 103 19.26 6.82 -1.30
N ASN A 104 19.10 7.25 -2.56
CA ASN A 104 19.09 8.66 -2.97
C ASN A 104 17.66 9.21 -3.19
N LEU A 105 16.65 8.61 -2.57
CA LEU A 105 15.24 8.91 -2.85
C LEU A 105 14.86 10.39 -2.63
N VAL A 106 15.44 11.04 -1.61
CA VAL A 106 15.26 12.48 -1.35
C VAL A 106 15.57 13.34 -2.58
N ASP A 107 16.60 12.99 -3.36
CA ASP A 107 17.05 13.80 -4.49
C ASP A 107 16.07 13.73 -5.67
N GLU A 108 15.26 12.67 -5.73
CA GLU A 108 14.25 12.46 -6.76
C GLU A 108 12.99 13.27 -6.50
N PHE A 109 12.71 13.60 -5.24
CA PHE A 109 11.52 14.38 -4.87
C PHE A 109 11.43 15.70 -5.64
N ALA A 110 12.53 16.46 -5.67
CA ALA A 110 12.59 17.74 -6.37
C ALA A 110 12.39 17.59 -7.89
N LYS A 111 12.89 16.50 -8.48
CA LYS A 111 12.76 16.21 -9.92
C LYS A 111 11.32 15.87 -10.29
N LEU A 112 10.62 15.15 -9.41
CA LEU A 112 9.24 14.74 -9.61
C LEU A 112 8.22 15.84 -9.32
N ASN A 113 8.59 16.90 -8.61
CA ASN A 113 7.67 17.95 -8.20
C ASN A 113 6.97 18.67 -9.37
N ASN A 114 7.57 18.68 -10.57
CA ASN A 114 6.95 19.26 -11.77
C ASN A 114 6.01 18.29 -12.51
N ASN A 115 5.96 17.02 -12.11
CA ASN A 115 5.09 16.02 -12.72
C ASN A 115 3.67 16.11 -12.11
N PRO A 116 2.62 16.40 -12.91
CA PRO A 116 1.26 16.57 -12.39
C PRO A 116 0.67 15.29 -11.80
N THR A 117 1.01 14.12 -12.35
CA THR A 117 0.59 12.82 -11.83
C THR A 117 1.21 12.57 -10.46
N PHE A 118 2.52 12.82 -10.32
CA PHE A 118 3.20 12.69 -9.02
C PHE A 118 2.58 13.63 -7.98
N ARG A 119 2.38 14.91 -8.33
CA ARG A 119 1.74 15.87 -7.42
C ARG A 119 0.35 15.43 -6.98
N SER A 120 -0.45 14.88 -7.89
CA SER A 120 -1.80 14.41 -7.57
C SER A 120 -1.77 13.21 -6.62
N ALA A 121 -0.81 12.29 -6.76
CA ALA A 121 -0.58 11.24 -5.77
C ALA A 121 -0.06 11.81 -4.45
N TRP A 122 0.86 12.78 -4.50
CA TRP A 122 1.45 13.43 -3.33
C TRP A 122 0.44 14.15 -2.45
N GLU A 123 -0.49 14.89 -3.04
CA GLU A 123 -1.50 15.60 -2.27
C GLU A 123 -2.52 14.67 -1.60
N ARG A 124 -2.70 13.46 -2.14
CA ARG A 124 -3.58 12.46 -1.54
C ARG A 124 -3.02 11.82 -0.28
N ARG A 125 -1.76 12.06 0.09
CA ARG A 125 -1.11 11.40 1.25
C ARG A 125 -1.95 11.46 2.53
N ARG A 126 -2.62 12.58 2.80
CA ARG A 126 -3.45 12.77 4.00
C ARG A 126 -4.90 12.30 3.83
N GLY A 127 -5.23 11.72 2.68
CA GLY A 127 -6.55 11.23 2.34
C GLY A 127 -6.98 10.04 3.19
N ASP A 128 -8.25 9.70 3.05
CA ASP A 128 -8.81 8.47 3.60
C ASP A 128 -8.59 7.31 2.64
N PHE A 129 -7.79 6.33 3.06
CA PHE A 129 -7.56 5.08 2.33
C PHE A 129 -8.19 3.86 3.01
N SER A 130 -9.09 4.08 3.97
CA SER A 130 -9.80 2.99 4.64
C SER A 130 -10.72 2.28 3.67
N ASP A 131 -10.87 0.98 3.86
CA ASP A 131 -11.82 0.18 3.11
C ASP A 131 -12.68 -0.63 4.08
N HIS A 132 -13.99 -0.35 4.09
CA HIS A 132 -14.96 -0.99 4.98
C HIS A 132 -15.03 -2.51 4.85
N ARG A 133 -14.52 -3.09 3.76
CA ARG A 133 -14.44 -4.54 3.57
C ARG A 133 -13.33 -5.18 4.41
N ILE A 134 -12.39 -4.40 4.93
CA ILE A 134 -11.28 -4.88 5.75
C ILE A 134 -11.74 -5.01 7.20
N LEU A 135 -11.90 -6.25 7.64
CA LEU A 135 -12.40 -6.56 8.99
C LEU A 135 -11.29 -6.57 10.04
N MET A 136 -10.09 -6.99 9.64
CA MET A 136 -8.93 -7.13 10.51
C MET A 136 -7.65 -6.79 9.75
N ALA A 137 -6.72 -6.12 10.43
CA ALA A 137 -5.38 -5.85 9.94
C ALA A 137 -4.34 -6.47 10.88
N PHE A 138 -3.53 -7.37 10.33
CA PHE A 138 -2.38 -7.98 11.00
C PHE A 138 -1.11 -7.28 10.54
N ILE A 139 -0.32 -6.82 11.50
CA ILE A 139 0.87 -6.01 11.22
C ILE A 139 2.07 -6.71 11.84
N ALA A 140 3.06 -7.02 10.99
CA ALA A 140 4.36 -7.51 11.43
C ALA A 140 5.41 -6.42 11.20
N GLY A 141 6.13 -6.06 12.26
CA GLY A 141 7.30 -5.18 12.20
C GLY A 141 8.55 -5.94 12.58
N GLU A 142 9.72 -5.38 12.24
CA GLU A 142 10.95 -5.77 12.93
C GLU A 142 10.97 -5.10 14.31
N GLY A 143 11.22 -5.90 15.34
CA GLY A 143 11.43 -5.44 16.72
C GLY A 143 12.86 -5.00 16.95
#